data_AF-A0A959K1L0-F1
#
_entry.id   AF-A0A959K1L0-F1
#
_cell.length_a   1.000
_cell.length_b   1.000
_cell.length_c   1.000
_cell.angle_alpha   90.00
_cell.angle_beta   90.00
_cell.angle_gamma   90.00
#
_symmetry.space_group_name_H-M   'P 1'
#
loop_
_entity.id
_entity.type
_entity.pdbx_description
1 polymer ?
#
loop_
_entity_poly.entity_id
_entity_poly.type
_entity_poly.pdbx_seq_one_letter_code
_entity_poly.pdbx_strand_id
1 'polypeptide(L)'
;MISLIALLFTACKKDENDDSCIQSDFLGSYSGMNQCEGDDAEAVTFTIFEEGGELIMKDNEGQELPIDVNGCTFSIPTIDVIFAKVSGTGTLNGNKLTITQNLSVFGITTKCTFEGTK
;
A
#
# COMPACT_ATOMS: atom_id res chain seq x y z
N MET A 1 46.84 -23.25 -14.17
CA MET A 1 45.60 -23.42 -13.39
C MET A 1 45.00 -22.04 -13.18
N ILE A 2 43.97 -21.69 -13.94
CA ILE A 2 43.26 -20.40 -13.82
C ILE A 2 42.05 -20.68 -12.92
N SER A 3 42.07 -20.08 -11.74
CA SER A 3 41.05 -20.19 -10.71
C SER A 3 39.82 -19.38 -11.15
N LEU A 4 38.72 -20.07 -11.43
CA LEU A 4 37.45 -19.52 -11.85
C LEU A 4 36.69 -19.07 -10.60
N ILE A 5 36.68 -17.76 -10.32
CA ILE A 5 35.86 -17.15 -9.27
C ILE A 5 34.40 -17.19 -9.74
N ALA A 6 33.64 -18.15 -9.20
CA ALA A 6 32.20 -18.22 -9.36
C ALA A 6 31.56 -17.13 -8.49
N LEU A 7 31.19 -16.01 -9.12
CA LEU A 7 30.26 -15.03 -8.58
C LEU A 7 28.88 -15.69 -8.47
N LEU A 8 28.60 -16.27 -7.31
CA LEU A 8 27.24 -16.66 -6.92
C LEU A 8 26.45 -15.37 -6.67
N PHE A 9 25.77 -14.91 -7.72
CA PHE A 9 24.61 -14.06 -7.55
C PHE A 9 23.60 -14.84 -6.71
N THR A 10 23.54 -14.53 -5.41
CA THR A 10 22.42 -14.91 -4.55
C THR A 10 21.20 -14.14 -5.05
N ALA A 11 20.62 -14.61 -6.14
CA ALA A 11 19.23 -14.38 -6.45
C ALA A 11 18.44 -15.08 -5.34
N CYS A 12 18.25 -14.37 -4.23
CA CYS A 12 17.28 -14.74 -3.22
C CYS A 12 15.90 -14.64 -3.88
N LYS A 13 15.51 -15.67 -4.62
CA LYS A 13 14.10 -16.00 -4.78
C LYS A 13 13.61 -16.29 -3.36
N LYS A 14 12.96 -15.31 -2.75
CA LYS A 14 12.16 -15.52 -1.54
C LYS A 14 11.12 -16.58 -1.92
N ASP A 15 11.22 -17.75 -1.30
CA ASP A 15 10.33 -18.88 -1.57
C ASP A 15 8.87 -18.44 -1.42
N GLU A 16 8.04 -18.78 -2.41
CA GLU A 16 6.66 -18.31 -2.63
C GLU A 16 5.62 -18.85 -1.61
N ASN A 17 6.02 -19.16 -0.38
CA ASN A 17 5.12 -19.68 0.67
C ASN A 17 5.40 -19.14 2.09
N ASP A 18 6.29 -18.16 2.24
CA ASP A 18 6.47 -17.41 3.49
C ASP A 18 5.82 -16.02 3.34
N ASP A 19 4.49 -16.00 3.20
CA ASP A 19 3.66 -14.78 3.13
C ASP A 19 3.54 -14.07 4.50
N SER A 20 4.63 -14.04 5.27
CA SER A 20 4.74 -13.18 6.44
C SER A 20 5.37 -11.85 6.03
N CYS A 21 4.53 -10.91 5.59
CA CYS A 21 4.99 -9.54 5.45
C CYS A 21 5.25 -8.94 6.84
N ILE A 22 6.33 -8.19 6.96
CA ILE A 22 6.64 -7.34 8.12
C ILE A 22 6.39 -5.87 7.77
N GLN A 23 6.27 -5.00 8.79
CA GLN A 23 6.00 -3.57 8.57
C GLN A 23 6.95 -2.92 7.55
N SER A 24 8.24 -3.28 7.57
CA SER A 24 9.23 -2.72 6.63
C SER A 24 9.00 -3.11 5.17
N ASP A 25 8.26 -4.19 4.88
CA ASP A 25 7.96 -4.60 3.50
C ASP A 25 7.03 -3.58 2.81
N PHE A 26 6.19 -2.90 3.59
CA PHE A 26 5.26 -1.88 3.11
C PHE A 26 5.92 -0.53 2.84
N LEU A 27 7.11 -0.24 3.40
CA LEU A 27 7.73 1.08 3.30
C LEU A 27 8.18 1.40 1.88
N GLY A 28 7.75 2.53 1.32
CA GLY A 28 8.16 3.02 -0.01
C GLY A 28 7.05 3.72 -0.77
N SER A 29 7.33 4.10 -2.01
CA SER A 29 6.37 4.77 -2.89
C SER A 29 5.83 3.81 -3.93
N TYR A 30 4.51 3.77 -4.07
CA TYR A 30 3.77 2.91 -4.99
C TYR A 30 3.04 3.78 -5.98
N SER A 31 3.34 3.63 -7.26
CA SER A 31 2.66 4.36 -8.34
C SER A 31 1.71 3.42 -9.08
N GLY A 32 0.53 3.90 -9.41
CA GLY A 32 -0.50 3.07 -9.98
C GLY A 32 -1.74 3.84 -10.40
N MET A 33 -2.82 3.10 -10.59
CA MET A 33 -4.12 3.66 -10.95
C MET A 33 -5.09 3.53 -9.78
N ASN A 34 -5.76 4.63 -9.45
CA ASN A 34 -6.89 4.68 -8.54
C ASN A 34 -8.18 4.77 -9.35
N GLN A 35 -9.19 3.96 -9.00
CA GLN A 35 -10.47 3.92 -9.67
C GLN A 35 -11.59 4.01 -8.63
N CYS A 36 -12.31 5.12 -8.62
CA CYS A 36 -13.50 5.31 -7.80
C CYS A 36 -14.77 4.94 -8.56
N GLU A 37 -15.77 4.42 -7.85
CA GLU A 37 -17.08 4.11 -8.45
C GLU A 37 -17.74 5.40 -9.00
N GLY A 38 -17.92 5.45 -10.33
CA GLY A 38 -18.56 6.58 -11.01
C GLY A 38 -17.60 7.61 -11.62
N ASP A 39 -16.30 7.46 -11.41
CA ASP A 39 -15.26 8.33 -11.97
C ASP A 39 -14.35 7.58 -12.95
N ASP A 40 -13.47 8.28 -13.66
CA ASP A 40 -12.42 7.67 -14.49
C ASP A 40 -11.22 7.27 -13.63
N ALA A 41 -10.48 6.25 -14.08
CA ALA A 41 -9.22 5.87 -13.42
C ALA A 41 -8.18 7.00 -13.54
N GLU A 42 -7.53 7.31 -12.43
CA GLU A 42 -6.52 8.36 -12.33
C GLU A 42 -5.18 7.80 -11.83
N ALA A 43 -4.08 8.41 -12.25
CA ALA A 43 -2.75 8.03 -11.79
C ALA A 43 -2.48 8.64 -10.41
N VAL A 44 -2.14 7.80 -9.43
CA VAL A 44 -1.89 8.20 -8.05
C VAL A 44 -0.58 7.57 -7.56
N THR A 45 0.10 8.25 -6.65
CA THR A 45 1.25 7.71 -5.93
C THR A 45 0.93 7.72 -4.43
N PHE A 46 1.04 6.56 -3.80
CA PHE A 46 1.01 6.43 -2.35
C PHE A 46 2.42 6.22 -1.81
N THR A 47 2.81 6.94 -0.77
CA THR A 47 4.06 6.72 -0.04
C THR A 47 3.74 6.21 1.36
N ILE A 48 4.25 5.04 1.72
CA ILE A 48 4.14 4.48 3.06
C ILE A 48 5.47 4.70 3.79
N PHE A 49 5.43 5.33 4.95
CA PHE A 49 6.59 5.61 5.80
C PHE A 49 6.27 5.36 7.27
N GLU A 50 7.30 5.30 8.12
CA GLU A 50 7.15 5.15 9.57
C GLU A 50 7.27 6.52 10.24
N GLU A 51 6.34 6.84 11.13
CA GLU A 51 6.37 8.01 12.00
C GLU A 51 5.95 7.61 13.41
N GLY A 52 6.79 7.89 14.42
CA GLY A 52 6.44 7.61 15.82
C GLY A 52 6.21 6.12 16.17
N GLY A 53 6.66 5.18 15.32
CA GLY A 53 6.40 3.73 15.48
C GLY A 53 5.11 3.26 14.82
N GLU A 54 4.39 4.14 14.11
CA GLU A 54 3.21 3.83 13.33
C GLU A 54 3.53 3.94 11.83
N LEU A 55 2.82 3.18 11.00
CA LEU A 55 2.91 3.32 9.56
C LEU A 55 1.89 4.35 9.07
N ILE A 56 2.36 5.29 8.27
CA ILE A 56 1.56 6.35 7.67
C ILE A 56 1.58 6.17 6.15
N MET A 57 0.40 6.14 5.55
CA MET A 57 0.21 6.16 4.11
C MET A 57 -0.14 7.58 3.66
N LYS A 58 0.61 8.11 2.71
CA LYS A 58 0.44 9.46 2.17
C LYS A 58 0.17 9.45 0.69
N ASP A 59 -0.87 10.16 0.25
CA ASP A 59 -1.16 10.34 -1.18
C ASP A 59 -0.33 11.47 -1.81
N ASN A 60 -0.52 11.69 -3.12
CA ASN A 60 0.14 12.74 -3.89
C ASN A 60 -0.36 14.16 -3.55
N GLU A 61 -1.52 14.29 -2.91
CA GLU A 61 -2.06 15.56 -2.42
C GLU A 61 -1.51 15.91 -1.02
N GLY A 62 -0.85 14.95 -0.39
CA GLY A 62 -0.23 15.08 0.92
C GLY A 62 -1.15 14.70 2.08
N GLN A 63 -2.31 14.09 1.82
CA GLN A 63 -3.17 13.55 2.88
C GLN A 63 -2.51 12.33 3.50
N GLU A 64 -2.50 12.28 4.83
CA GLU A 64 -1.83 11.24 5.62
C GLU A 64 -2.87 10.41 6.36
N LEU A 65 -2.79 9.09 6.19
CA LEU A 65 -3.70 8.11 6.78
C LEU A 65 -2.86 7.08 7.55
N PRO A 66 -3.05 6.93 8.87
CA PRO A 66 -2.43 5.83 9.60
C PRO A 66 -2.93 4.49 9.06
N ILE A 67 -2.07 3.48 9.07
CA ILE A 67 -2.40 2.11 8.68
C ILE A 67 -1.96 1.09 9.74
N ASP A 68 -2.84 0.12 10.00
CA ASP A 68 -2.56 -0.99 10.91
C ASP A 68 -2.23 -2.24 10.10
N VAL A 69 -0.98 -2.70 10.16
CA VAL A 69 -0.52 -3.88 9.42
C VAL A 69 -0.73 -5.17 10.23
N ASN A 70 -1.27 -6.19 9.56
CA ASN A 70 -1.36 -7.56 10.06
C ASN A 70 -0.99 -8.54 8.93
N GLY A 71 0.24 -9.06 9.00
CA GLY A 71 0.82 -9.84 7.91
C GLY A 71 0.88 -9.04 6.61
N CYS A 72 0.49 -9.63 5.49
CA CYS A 72 0.44 -8.97 4.18
C CYS A 72 -0.82 -8.14 3.93
N THR A 73 -1.56 -7.83 4.98
CA THR A 73 -2.76 -6.98 4.91
C THR A 73 -2.62 -5.77 5.84
N PHE A 74 -3.31 -4.69 5.53
CA PHE A 74 -3.48 -3.58 6.47
C PHE A 74 -4.90 -3.04 6.46
N SER A 75 -5.28 -2.35 7.53
CA SER A 75 -6.51 -1.56 7.60
C SER A 75 -6.20 -0.08 7.73
N ILE A 76 -7.04 0.74 7.10
CA ILE A 76 -7.11 2.19 7.33
C ILE A 76 -8.30 2.39 8.29
N PRO A 77 -8.06 2.84 9.54
CA PRO A 77 -9.14 3.07 10.49
C PRO A 77 -10.10 4.13 9.96
N THR A 78 -11.32 4.15 10.47
CA THR A 78 -12.29 5.18 10.08
C THR A 78 -11.83 6.53 10.62
N ILE A 79 -11.56 7.47 9.72
CA ILE A 79 -11.14 8.83 10.03
C ILE A 79 -12.25 9.77 9.57
N ASP A 80 -12.69 10.63 10.47
CA ASP A 80 -13.61 11.72 10.15
C ASP A 80 -12.79 12.90 9.62
N VAL A 81 -12.96 13.19 8.33
CA VAL A 81 -12.53 14.46 7.71
C VAL A 81 -13.77 15.35 7.55
N ILE A 82 -13.59 16.67 7.41
CA ILE A 82 -14.72 17.60 7.41
C ILE A 82 -15.75 17.19 6.34
N PHE A 83 -16.95 16.77 6.80
CA PHE A 83 -18.08 16.24 6.03
C PHE A 83 -17.91 14.85 5.37
N ALA A 84 -16.79 14.15 5.57
CA ALA A 84 -16.60 12.80 5.03
C ALA A 84 -15.94 11.83 6.01
N LYS A 85 -16.13 10.53 5.78
CA LYS A 85 -15.44 9.45 6.49
C LYS A 85 -14.58 8.70 5.49
N VAL A 86 -13.32 8.45 5.85
CA VAL A 86 -12.41 7.61 5.05
C VAL A 86 -12.09 6.37 5.86
N SER A 87 -12.13 5.21 5.23
CA SER A 87 -11.69 3.93 5.81
C SER A 87 -11.24 3.01 4.68
N GLY A 88 -10.62 1.88 5.00
CA GLY A 88 -10.21 0.97 3.95
C GLY A 88 -9.37 -0.20 4.40
N THR A 89 -8.93 -0.97 3.42
CA THR A 89 -8.03 -2.12 3.61
C THR A 89 -7.04 -2.17 2.45
N GLY A 90 -5.85 -2.70 2.69
CA GLY A 90 -4.90 -2.97 1.63
C GLY A 90 -4.20 -4.31 1.78
N THR A 91 -3.59 -4.76 0.69
CA THR A 91 -2.81 -6.00 0.61
C THR A 91 -1.52 -5.75 -0.13
N LEU A 92 -0.43 -6.33 0.36
CA LEU A 92 0.88 -6.34 -0.29
C LEU A 92 1.18 -7.74 -0.82
N ASN A 93 1.48 -7.85 -2.10
CA ASN A 93 1.96 -9.08 -2.72
C ASN A 93 3.25 -8.79 -3.50
N GLY A 94 4.39 -9.12 -2.89
CA GLY A 94 5.70 -8.72 -3.39
C GLY A 94 5.81 -7.19 -3.46
N ASN A 95 5.90 -6.66 -4.69
CA ASN A 95 5.94 -5.21 -4.92
C ASN A 95 4.57 -4.62 -5.30
N LYS A 96 3.53 -5.45 -5.47
CA LYS A 96 2.19 -4.99 -5.82
C LYS A 96 1.43 -4.61 -4.55
N LEU A 97 0.92 -3.38 -4.53
CA LEU A 97 0.02 -2.88 -3.51
C LEU A 97 -1.38 -2.71 -4.09
N THR A 98 -2.36 -3.29 -3.41
CA THR A 98 -3.78 -3.08 -3.71
C THR A 98 -4.44 -2.46 -2.50
N ILE A 99 -5.19 -1.38 -2.69
CA ILE A 99 -5.91 -0.66 -1.63
C ILE A 99 -7.36 -0.55 -2.04
N THR A 100 -8.27 -0.78 -1.09
CA THR A 100 -9.69 -0.47 -1.20
C THR A 100 -10.03 0.57 -0.15
N GLN A 101 -10.43 1.76 -0.58
CA GLN A 101 -10.90 2.84 0.28
C GLN A 101 -12.41 2.98 0.14
N ASN A 102 -13.07 3.28 1.25
CA ASN A 102 -14.46 3.69 1.30
C ASN A 102 -14.50 5.15 1.75
N LEU A 103 -15.00 6.01 0.86
CA LEU A 103 -15.25 7.42 1.13
C LEU A 103 -16.75 7.59 1.37
N SER A 104 -17.15 8.00 2.57
CA SER A 104 -18.56 8.25 2.90
C SER A 104 -18.82 9.74 3.09
N VAL A 105 -19.68 10.32 2.26
CA VAL A 105 -20.05 11.74 2.32
C VAL A 105 -21.56 11.82 2.50
N PHE A 106 -22.03 12.48 3.57
CA PHE A 106 -23.46 12.58 3.92
C PHE A 106 -24.22 11.23 3.91
N GLY A 107 -23.55 10.13 4.27
CA GLY A 107 -24.14 8.78 4.31
C GLY A 107 -24.17 8.04 2.96
N ILE A 108 -23.66 8.65 1.89
CA ILE A 108 -23.41 7.99 0.61
C ILE A 108 -21.96 7.50 0.61
N THR A 109 -21.75 6.22 0.36
CA THR A 109 -20.41 5.63 0.32
C THR A 109 -20.01 5.32 -1.11
N THR A 110 -18.85 5.83 -1.51
CA THR A 110 -18.16 5.52 -2.77
C THR A 110 -16.95 4.65 -2.46
N LYS A 111 -16.77 3.57 -3.23
CA LYS A 111 -15.58 2.72 -3.14
C LYS A 111 -14.53 3.17 -4.16
N CYS A 112 -13.28 3.28 -3.72
CA CYS A 112 -12.11 3.50 -4.58
C CYS A 112 -11.16 2.32 -4.45
N THR A 113 -10.63 1.85 -5.59
CA THR A 113 -9.64 0.78 -5.64
C THR A 113 -8.38 1.29 -6.30
N PHE A 114 -7.27 1.22 -5.58
CA PHE A 114 -5.94 1.48 -6.10
C PHE A 114 -5.21 0.17 -6.37
N GLU A 115 -4.54 0.10 -7.51
CA GLU A 115 -3.53 -0.91 -7.80
C GLU A 115 -2.25 -0.23 -8.29
N GLY A 116 -1.14 -0.48 -7.60
CA GLY A 116 0.15 0.06 -7.96
C GLY A 116 1.31 -0.84 -7.58
N THR A 117 2.49 -0.44 -8.02
CA THR A 117 3.74 -1.15 -7.73
C THR A 117 4.80 -0.20 -7.21
N LYS A 118 5.66 -0.72 -6.33
CA LYS A 118 6.86 -0.07 -5.84
C LYS A 118 7.92 0.12 -6.93
#